data_AF-A0A2U2S3N2-F1
#
_entry.id   AF-A0A2U2S3N2-F1
#
_cell.length_a   1.000
_cell.length_b   1.000
_cell.length_c   1.000
_cell.angle_alpha   90.00
_cell.angle_beta   90.00
_cell.angle_gamma   90.00
#
_symmetry.space_group_name_H-M   'P 1'
#
loop_
_entity.id
_entity.type
_entity.pdbx_description
1 polymer ?
#
loop_
_entity_poly.entity_id
_entity_poly.type
_entity_poly.pdbx_seq_one_letter_code
_entity_poly.pdbx_strand_id
1 'polypeptide(L)'
;SLLDIPFAWRNGFRITGPIDPSFMFGQFYQTHHQRRLLQGNTSRNPAFKFQYFTEAPILNSLLALETGHTLPPERWETDRLLAGDVLRFFDIHHIVVRQARTPESNPSITPEATIPYIEDVLPVERISTMEGMRLYRVHLPPLPRVVEVNPLVPLVRLYLGEGWGPLADQQIGGEPLLWAQRTRSRLLLPLEGGSVRLVIRLYVPGEGQRIAIQLGSDWRSEWLALAPGWNERIVSLPEEYVRIGLNEIWLHFERRYSVDRFGALTQPATSALYRLWQAEYGEIPIVVQSAGEEVGDFAHIYIGGRDVALNERGYNVAVLERTGAIRVATFDTHLDPTAAHQLAHFLAQVPQGTLVAVAAADEASMRLDEVGVTALRTLGATGDLRGRFRWSHAVIGLKGGAPGSALEAMDGLRPVTLALGAAVSSPLVAAGIAWLRCESD
;
A
#
# COMPACT_ATOMS: atom_id res chain seq x y z
N SER A 1 10.01 -3.43 -22.01
CA SER A 1 10.98 -2.81 -21.07
C SER A 1 11.95 -3.87 -20.50
N LEU A 2 12.87 -3.48 -19.62
CA LEU A 2 13.85 -4.35 -18.92
C LEU A 2 13.74 -4.14 -17.39
N LEU A 3 13.81 -5.24 -16.64
CA LEU A 3 14.08 -5.25 -15.20
C LEU A 3 15.56 -5.63 -14.98
N ASP A 4 16.34 -4.76 -14.35
CA ASP A 4 17.78 -4.93 -14.14
C ASP A 4 18.04 -5.07 -12.63
N ILE A 5 18.42 -6.26 -12.18
CA ILE A 5 18.61 -6.62 -10.77
C ILE A 5 20.11 -6.52 -10.44
N PRO A 6 20.51 -5.85 -9.35
CA PRO A 6 19.65 -5.21 -8.35
C PRO A 6 19.01 -3.91 -8.84
N PHE A 7 17.79 -3.62 -8.39
CA PHE A 7 17.07 -2.40 -8.77
C PHE A 7 16.72 -1.54 -7.57
N ALA A 8 16.83 -0.23 -7.75
CA ALA A 8 16.44 0.71 -6.71
C ALA A 8 15.80 1.96 -7.30
N TRP A 9 14.98 2.59 -6.49
CA TRP A 9 14.49 3.94 -6.71
C TRP A 9 15.09 4.85 -5.66
N ARG A 10 15.49 6.04 -6.08
CA ARG A 10 16.04 7.04 -5.18
C ARG A 10 15.50 8.42 -5.49
N ASN A 11 15.30 9.21 -4.44
CA ASN A 11 15.23 10.66 -4.50
C ASN A 11 16.18 11.31 -3.48
N GLY A 12 16.05 12.62 -3.26
CA GLY A 12 16.89 13.34 -2.29
C GLY A 12 16.63 13.02 -0.81
N PHE A 13 15.58 12.24 -0.50
CA PHE A 13 15.11 11.97 0.86
C PHE A 13 14.97 10.47 1.19
N ARG A 14 14.76 9.61 0.19
CA ARG A 14 14.44 8.19 0.35
C ARG A 14 15.09 7.35 -0.74
N ILE A 15 15.50 6.14 -0.36
CA ILE A 15 15.90 5.06 -1.25
C ILE A 15 14.98 3.86 -0.98
N THR A 16 14.58 3.17 -2.04
CA THR A 16 13.87 1.88 -1.96
C THR A 16 14.65 0.89 -2.80
N GLY A 17 15.07 -0.21 -2.17
CA GLY A 17 16.01 -1.17 -2.75
C GLY A 17 17.47 -0.92 -2.35
N PRO A 18 18.38 -1.80 -2.79
CA PRO A 18 19.78 -1.82 -2.39
C PRO A 18 20.56 -0.60 -2.89
N ILE A 19 21.47 -0.10 -2.06
CA ILE A 19 22.42 0.96 -2.45
C ILE A 19 23.60 0.32 -3.20
N ASP A 20 23.41 0.06 -4.50
CA ASP A 20 24.46 -0.49 -5.38
C ASP A 20 24.89 0.54 -6.46
N PRO A 21 26.19 0.76 -6.71
CA PRO A 21 26.63 1.69 -7.75
C PRO A 21 26.09 1.37 -9.15
N SER A 22 25.72 0.13 -9.45
CA SER A 22 25.20 -0.30 -10.76
C SER A 22 23.85 0.35 -11.11
N PHE A 23 22.92 0.54 -10.16
CA PHE A 23 21.64 1.18 -10.47
C PHE A 23 21.83 2.66 -10.82
N MET A 24 22.88 3.32 -10.30
CA MET A 24 23.25 4.70 -10.66
C MET A 24 23.62 4.84 -12.14
N PHE A 25 24.09 3.76 -12.78
CA PHE A 25 24.35 3.71 -14.23
C PHE A 25 23.09 3.46 -15.08
N GLY A 26 21.91 3.29 -14.46
CA GLY A 26 20.66 3.02 -15.19
C GLY A 26 20.39 4.05 -16.30
N GLN A 27 20.57 5.35 -16.02
CA GLN A 27 20.41 6.41 -17.03
C GLN A 27 21.43 6.29 -18.17
N PHE A 28 22.67 5.93 -17.87
CA PHE A 28 23.70 5.70 -18.88
C PHE A 28 23.31 4.52 -19.79
N TYR A 29 22.88 3.39 -19.21
CA TYR A 29 22.45 2.23 -20.00
C TYR A 29 21.27 2.57 -20.92
N GLN A 30 20.29 3.34 -20.44
CA GLN A 30 19.17 3.80 -21.26
C GLN A 30 19.60 4.58 -22.51
N THR A 31 20.66 5.40 -22.42
CA THR A 31 21.16 6.11 -23.61
C THR A 31 21.76 5.19 -24.67
N HIS A 32 22.29 4.03 -24.26
CA HIS A 32 22.91 3.06 -25.15
C HIS A 32 21.89 2.11 -25.79
N HIS A 33 21.06 1.45 -24.96
CA HIS A 33 20.13 0.42 -25.44
C HIS A 33 18.71 0.95 -25.71
N GLN A 34 18.40 2.20 -25.34
CA GLN A 34 17.10 2.87 -25.58
C GLN A 34 15.87 2.08 -25.06
N ARG A 35 16.07 1.26 -24.02
CA ARG A 35 14.99 0.48 -23.39
C ARG A 35 14.56 1.17 -22.10
N ARG A 36 13.26 1.14 -21.81
CA ARG A 36 12.72 1.57 -20.51
C ARG A 36 13.25 0.65 -19.40
N LEU A 37 13.69 1.25 -18.30
CA LEU A 37 14.15 0.56 -17.10
C LEU A 37 13.18 0.86 -15.97
N LEU A 38 12.85 -0.16 -15.19
CA LEU A 38 12.00 -0.04 -14.00
C LEU A 38 12.85 0.30 -12.76
N GLN A 39 13.68 1.33 -12.85
CA GLN A 39 14.55 1.79 -11.74
C GLN A 39 15.08 3.20 -12.00
N GLY A 40 15.72 3.79 -11.00
CA GLY A 40 16.63 4.92 -11.20
C GLY A 40 16.46 6.08 -10.23
N ASN A 41 17.25 7.13 -10.50
CA ASN A 41 17.24 8.36 -9.71
C ASN A 41 16.17 9.33 -10.21
N THR A 42 15.37 9.82 -9.27
CA THR A 42 14.29 10.77 -9.54
C THR A 42 14.39 11.95 -8.58
N SER A 43 14.14 13.18 -9.04
CA SER A 43 14.15 14.35 -8.17
C SER A 43 12.74 14.63 -7.63
N ARG A 44 12.62 14.86 -6.31
CA ARG A 44 11.41 15.38 -5.63
C ARG A 44 10.10 14.69 -6.03
N ASN A 45 10.00 13.40 -5.73
CA ASN A 45 8.76 12.64 -5.90
C ASN A 45 7.89 12.66 -4.63
N PRO A 46 6.55 12.66 -4.75
CA PRO A 46 5.67 12.48 -3.60
C PRO A 46 5.89 11.09 -2.98
N ALA A 47 5.69 10.97 -1.66
CA ALA A 47 5.88 9.73 -0.90
C ALA A 47 5.15 8.53 -1.54
N PHE A 48 3.93 8.77 -2.05
CA PHE A 48 3.11 7.79 -2.77
C PHE A 48 3.87 7.00 -3.86
N LYS A 49 4.78 7.63 -4.62
CA LYS A 49 5.47 6.94 -5.72
C LYS A 49 6.45 5.86 -5.25
N PHE A 50 7.18 6.11 -4.16
CA PHE A 50 8.05 5.08 -3.58
C PHE A 50 7.19 3.96 -3.04
N GLN A 51 6.15 4.35 -2.30
CA GLN A 51 5.23 3.41 -1.70
C GLN A 51 4.56 2.48 -2.71
N TYR A 52 4.17 3.03 -3.87
CA TYR A 52 3.62 2.27 -4.98
C TYR A 52 4.53 1.13 -5.43
N PHE A 53 5.83 1.38 -5.60
CA PHE A 53 6.78 0.33 -6.02
C PHE A 53 7.16 -0.61 -4.88
N THR A 54 7.24 -0.10 -3.65
CA THR A 54 7.50 -0.94 -2.47
C THR A 54 6.38 -1.93 -2.21
N GLU A 55 5.13 -1.57 -2.48
CA GLU A 55 3.95 -2.43 -2.29
C GLU A 55 3.53 -3.21 -3.54
N ALA A 56 4.17 -2.96 -4.69
CA ALA A 56 3.88 -3.69 -5.92
C ALA A 56 4.20 -5.18 -5.73
N PRO A 57 3.24 -6.10 -5.97
CA PRO A 57 3.51 -7.54 -5.91
C PRO A 57 4.66 -7.90 -6.84
N ILE A 58 5.37 -9.00 -6.56
CA ILE A 58 6.60 -9.42 -7.25
C ILE A 58 7.79 -8.48 -7.05
N LEU A 59 7.63 -7.17 -7.28
CA LEU A 59 8.71 -6.19 -7.05
C LEU A 59 9.11 -6.18 -5.57
N ASN A 60 8.13 -6.15 -4.66
CA ASN A 60 8.36 -6.25 -3.22
C ASN A 60 9.14 -7.54 -2.84
N SER A 61 8.78 -8.68 -3.43
CA SER A 61 9.41 -9.96 -3.18
C SER A 61 10.85 -10.01 -3.70
N LEU A 62 11.10 -9.48 -4.90
CA LEU A 62 12.44 -9.35 -5.45
C LEU A 62 13.31 -8.40 -4.60
N LEU A 63 12.76 -7.25 -4.19
CA LEU A 63 13.43 -6.30 -3.28
C LEU A 63 13.83 -6.96 -1.96
N ALA A 64 12.93 -7.72 -1.35
CA ALA A 64 13.20 -8.45 -0.11
C ALA A 64 14.35 -9.44 -0.28
N LEU A 65 14.32 -10.26 -1.34
CA LEU A 65 15.36 -11.25 -1.62
C LEU A 65 16.73 -10.60 -1.91
N GLU A 66 16.78 -9.54 -2.72
CA GLU A 66 18.05 -8.89 -3.06
C GLU A 66 18.64 -8.06 -1.91
N THR A 67 17.84 -7.78 -0.87
CA THR A 67 18.29 -7.12 0.36
C THR A 67 18.54 -8.09 1.52
N GLY A 68 18.56 -9.40 1.23
CA GLY A 68 18.96 -10.44 2.18
C GLY A 68 17.84 -11.03 3.03
N HIS A 69 16.58 -10.65 2.80
CA HIS A 69 15.44 -11.26 3.47
C HIS A 69 15.05 -12.60 2.82
N THR A 70 14.35 -13.42 3.58
CA THR A 70 13.69 -14.62 3.06
C THR A 70 12.20 -14.38 2.88
N LEU A 71 11.60 -15.06 1.92
CA LEU A 71 10.16 -15.04 1.70
C LEU A 71 9.52 -16.30 2.30
N PRO A 72 8.38 -16.18 2.99
CA PRO A 72 7.68 -17.35 3.49
C PRO A 72 7.03 -18.13 2.32
N PRO A 73 6.81 -19.46 2.44
CA PRO A 73 6.34 -20.30 1.33
C PRO A 73 5.04 -19.82 0.66
N GLU A 74 4.07 -19.33 1.45
CA GLU A 74 2.81 -18.79 0.94
C GLU A 74 2.99 -17.59 0.00
N ARG A 75 4.09 -16.84 0.16
CA ARG A 75 4.44 -15.73 -0.73
C ARG A 75 4.89 -16.23 -2.10
N TRP A 76 5.66 -17.30 -2.16
CA TRP A 76 6.08 -17.94 -3.43
C TRP A 76 4.87 -18.44 -4.21
N GLU A 77 3.92 -19.07 -3.52
CA GLU A 77 2.69 -19.58 -4.15
C GLU A 77 1.81 -18.46 -4.68
N THR A 78 1.57 -17.43 -3.86
CA THR A 78 0.77 -16.26 -4.25
C THR A 78 1.41 -15.53 -5.43
N ASP A 79 2.72 -15.31 -5.38
CA ASP A 79 3.44 -14.59 -6.42
C ASP A 79 3.43 -15.34 -7.76
N ARG A 80 3.47 -16.68 -7.75
CA ARG A 80 3.43 -17.48 -8.99
C ARG A 80 2.16 -17.24 -9.79
N LEU A 81 1.04 -17.01 -9.11
CA LEU A 81 -0.24 -16.71 -9.74
C LEU A 81 -0.28 -15.30 -10.33
N LEU A 82 0.48 -14.35 -9.77
CA LEU A 82 0.45 -12.94 -10.16
C LEU A 82 1.58 -12.54 -11.12
N ALA A 83 2.67 -13.32 -11.16
CA ALA A 83 3.92 -12.96 -11.82
C ALA A 83 3.74 -12.50 -13.27
N GLY A 84 3.01 -13.28 -14.08
CA GLY A 84 2.76 -12.94 -15.47
C GLY A 84 2.02 -11.61 -15.63
N ASP A 85 1.00 -11.37 -14.81
CA ASP A 85 0.20 -10.14 -14.87
C ASP A 85 0.97 -8.91 -14.41
N VAL A 86 1.79 -9.03 -13.36
CA VAL A 86 2.65 -7.94 -12.91
C VAL A 86 3.71 -7.59 -13.96
N LEU A 87 4.40 -8.59 -14.52
CA LEU A 87 5.41 -8.34 -15.55
C LEU A 87 4.77 -7.74 -16.81
N ARG A 88 3.57 -8.19 -17.19
CA ARG A 88 2.78 -7.61 -18.29
C ARG A 88 2.37 -6.17 -18.01
N PHE A 89 1.94 -5.88 -16.79
CA PHE A 89 1.56 -4.52 -16.36
C PHE A 89 2.72 -3.52 -16.56
N PHE A 90 3.94 -3.93 -16.21
CA PHE A 90 5.16 -3.11 -16.39
C PHE A 90 5.84 -3.28 -17.76
N ASP A 91 5.24 -4.02 -18.69
CA ASP A 91 5.78 -4.30 -20.04
C ASP A 91 7.15 -5.02 -20.02
N ILE A 92 7.48 -5.77 -18.97
CA ILE A 92 8.82 -6.36 -18.77
C ILE A 92 9.01 -7.55 -19.71
N HIS A 93 9.89 -7.39 -20.70
CA HIS A 93 10.19 -8.43 -21.68
C HIS A 93 11.47 -9.20 -21.38
N HIS A 94 12.36 -8.60 -20.60
CA HIS A 94 13.65 -9.18 -20.25
C HIS A 94 13.94 -8.89 -18.77
N ILE A 95 14.66 -9.81 -18.13
CA ILE A 95 15.22 -9.64 -16.78
C ILE A 95 16.71 -9.90 -16.86
N VAL A 96 17.50 -8.97 -16.33
CA VAL A 96 18.95 -9.11 -16.18
C VAL A 96 19.24 -9.22 -14.70
N VAL A 97 20.00 -10.24 -14.29
CA VAL A 97 20.51 -10.37 -12.92
C VAL A 97 22.02 -10.20 -12.97
N ARG A 98 22.52 -9.15 -12.34
CA ARG A 98 23.95 -8.86 -12.22
C ARG A 98 24.47 -9.41 -10.91
N GLN A 99 25.60 -10.08 -10.95
CA GLN A 99 26.25 -10.51 -9.72
C GLN A 99 26.82 -9.30 -8.98
N ALA A 100 26.82 -9.37 -7.65
CA ALA A 100 27.47 -8.37 -6.82
C ALA A 100 28.97 -8.31 -7.18
N ARG A 101 29.48 -7.10 -7.50
CA ARG A 101 30.88 -6.93 -7.96
C ARG A 101 31.91 -7.38 -6.93
N THR A 102 31.55 -7.36 -5.65
CA THR A 102 32.35 -7.88 -4.53
C THR A 102 31.39 -8.25 -3.38
N PRO A 103 31.16 -9.54 -3.07
CA PRO A 103 30.37 -9.95 -1.90
C PRO A 103 30.86 -9.33 -0.57
N GLU A 104 32.14 -8.96 -0.54
CA GLU A 104 32.85 -8.40 0.62
C GLU A 104 32.54 -6.91 0.88
N SER A 105 32.02 -6.16 -0.10
CA SER A 105 31.85 -4.70 0.04
C SER A 105 30.52 -4.28 0.66
N ASN A 106 29.46 -5.09 0.51
CA ASN A 106 28.18 -4.89 1.20
C ASN A 106 27.38 -6.21 1.28
N PRO A 107 27.43 -6.94 2.42
CA PRO A 107 26.75 -8.23 2.57
C PRO A 107 25.21 -8.13 2.56
N SER A 108 24.66 -6.91 2.63
CA SER A 108 23.22 -6.64 2.59
C SER A 108 22.65 -6.56 1.17
N ILE A 109 23.46 -6.80 0.13
CA ILE A 109 23.04 -6.77 -1.28
C ILE A 109 23.39 -8.11 -1.92
N THR A 110 22.36 -8.93 -2.18
CA THR A 110 22.48 -10.30 -2.66
C THR A 110 21.59 -10.54 -3.89
N PRO A 111 21.84 -9.89 -5.03
CA PRO A 111 21.03 -10.04 -6.24
C PRO A 111 20.93 -11.51 -6.70
N GLU A 112 21.92 -12.35 -6.39
CA GLU A 112 21.91 -13.78 -6.67
C GLU A 112 20.83 -14.54 -5.90
N ALA A 113 20.39 -14.04 -4.73
CA ALA A 113 19.31 -14.63 -3.95
C ALA A 113 17.96 -14.55 -4.67
N THR A 114 17.81 -13.66 -5.65
CA THR A 114 16.59 -13.58 -6.48
C THR A 114 16.51 -14.69 -7.52
N ILE A 115 17.63 -15.33 -7.88
CA ILE A 115 17.69 -16.26 -9.01
C ILE A 115 16.76 -17.47 -8.83
N PRO A 116 16.75 -18.19 -7.69
CA PRO A 116 15.83 -19.31 -7.51
C PRO A 116 14.36 -18.89 -7.62
N TYR A 117 14.04 -17.70 -7.10
CA TYR A 117 12.70 -17.13 -7.21
C TYR A 117 12.35 -16.79 -8.67
N ILE A 118 13.26 -16.16 -9.41
CA ILE A 118 13.05 -15.83 -10.83
C ILE A 118 12.80 -17.10 -11.66
N GLU A 119 13.62 -18.14 -11.46
CA GLU A 119 13.54 -19.37 -12.25
C GLU A 119 12.34 -20.25 -11.88
N ASP A 120 11.82 -20.15 -10.66
CA ASP A 120 10.67 -20.93 -10.20
C ASP A 120 9.32 -20.19 -10.35
N VAL A 121 9.28 -18.89 -10.02
CA VAL A 121 8.03 -18.13 -9.89
C VAL A 121 7.67 -17.36 -11.17
N LEU A 122 8.65 -16.82 -11.88
CA LEU A 122 8.39 -15.94 -13.01
C LEU A 122 8.27 -16.73 -14.33
N PRO A 123 7.42 -16.31 -15.29
CA PRO A 123 7.27 -16.99 -16.57
C PRO A 123 8.43 -16.66 -17.50
N VAL A 124 9.62 -17.22 -17.24
CA VAL A 124 10.87 -16.86 -17.92
C VAL A 124 11.58 -18.04 -18.57
N GLU A 125 12.37 -17.72 -19.59
CA GLU A 125 13.34 -18.60 -20.21
C GLU A 125 14.74 -17.99 -20.06
N ARG A 126 15.71 -18.76 -19.54
CA ARG A 126 17.10 -18.31 -19.48
C ARG A 126 17.72 -18.33 -20.87
N ILE A 127 18.11 -17.16 -21.37
CA ILE A 127 18.70 -17.00 -22.72
C ILE A 127 20.21 -17.13 -22.68
N SER A 128 20.86 -16.55 -21.66
CA SER A 128 22.31 -16.47 -21.60
C SER A 128 22.82 -16.37 -20.17
N THR A 129 24.00 -16.94 -19.95
CA THR A 129 24.81 -16.75 -18.75
C THR A 129 26.17 -16.22 -19.19
N MET A 130 26.55 -15.06 -18.68
CA MET A 130 27.84 -14.42 -18.90
C MET A 130 28.56 -14.28 -17.56
N GLU A 131 29.87 -14.02 -17.58
CA GLU A 131 30.61 -13.71 -16.35
C GLU A 131 29.94 -12.53 -15.64
N GLY A 132 29.49 -12.73 -14.40
CA GLY A 132 28.83 -11.69 -13.63
C GLY A 132 27.38 -11.36 -14.01
N MET A 133 26.74 -12.11 -14.94
CA MET A 133 25.38 -11.75 -15.41
C MET A 133 24.55 -12.94 -15.91
N ARG A 134 23.25 -12.94 -15.61
CA ARG A 134 22.25 -13.82 -16.22
C ARG A 134 21.18 -13.02 -16.94
N LEU A 135 20.78 -13.47 -18.13
CA LEU A 135 19.74 -12.84 -18.94
C LEU A 135 18.58 -13.82 -19.15
N TYR A 136 17.38 -13.34 -18.86
CA TYR A 136 16.13 -14.06 -19.02
C TYR A 136 15.20 -13.34 -20.00
N ARG A 137 14.50 -14.11 -20.83
CA ARG A 137 13.34 -13.67 -21.62
C ARG A 137 12.10 -13.87 -20.78
N VAL A 138 11.17 -12.92 -20.81
CA VAL A 138 9.86 -13.07 -20.16
C VAL A 138 8.82 -13.47 -21.21
N HIS A 139 8.04 -14.50 -20.90
CA HIS A 139 6.85 -14.89 -21.65
C HIS A 139 5.63 -14.19 -21.06
N LEU A 140 5.32 -13.01 -21.59
CA LEU A 140 4.18 -12.25 -21.12
C LEU A 140 2.87 -12.97 -21.49
N PRO A 141 1.92 -13.13 -20.55
CA PRO A 141 0.58 -13.60 -20.88
C PRO A 141 -0.12 -12.59 -21.81
N PRO A 142 -1.17 -13.01 -22.53
CA PRO A 142 -1.99 -12.09 -23.30
C PRO A 142 -2.63 -11.02 -22.41
N LEU A 143 -3.01 -9.89 -23.02
CA LEU A 143 -3.79 -8.87 -22.33
C LEU A 143 -5.18 -9.44 -21.98
N PRO A 144 -5.71 -9.11 -20.79
CA PRO A 144 -7.02 -9.62 -20.38
C PRO A 144 -8.14 -8.89 -21.12
N ARG A 145 -9.15 -9.65 -21.56
CA ARG A 145 -10.40 -9.08 -22.09
C ARG A 145 -11.18 -8.29 -21.04
N VAL A 146 -11.10 -8.74 -19.78
CA VAL A 146 -11.79 -8.14 -18.65
C VAL A 146 -10.78 -7.74 -17.60
N VAL A 147 -10.76 -6.45 -17.25
CA VAL A 147 -9.99 -5.92 -16.11
C VAL A 147 -10.97 -5.52 -15.02
N GLU A 148 -10.86 -6.16 -13.87
CA GLU A 148 -11.64 -5.82 -12.68
C GLU A 148 -10.79 -5.07 -11.65
N VAL A 149 -11.36 -4.00 -11.11
CA VAL A 149 -10.73 -3.13 -10.11
C VAL A 149 -11.68 -3.07 -8.92
N ASN A 150 -11.35 -3.79 -7.85
CA ASN A 150 -12.05 -3.76 -6.59
C ASN A 150 -11.06 -4.03 -5.44
N PRO A 151 -11.39 -3.76 -4.18
CA PRO A 151 -10.45 -3.90 -3.06
C PRO A 151 -9.93 -5.31 -2.80
N LEU A 152 -10.61 -6.34 -3.31
CA LEU A 152 -10.28 -7.75 -3.09
C LEU A 152 -9.38 -8.33 -4.19
N VAL A 153 -9.23 -7.65 -5.34
CA VAL A 153 -8.37 -8.10 -6.43
C VAL A 153 -6.90 -7.89 -6.04
N PRO A 154 -6.04 -8.93 -6.04
CA PRO A 154 -4.65 -8.82 -5.61
C PRO A 154 -3.83 -7.76 -6.38
N LEU A 155 -4.15 -7.53 -7.65
CA LEU A 155 -3.47 -6.56 -8.51
C LEU A 155 -3.95 -5.12 -8.30
N VAL A 156 -4.99 -4.87 -7.47
CA VAL A 156 -5.61 -3.54 -7.35
C VAL A 156 -4.60 -2.46 -6.96
N ARG A 157 -3.60 -2.79 -6.13
CA ARG A 157 -2.52 -1.86 -5.74
C ARG A 157 -1.76 -1.29 -6.95
N LEU A 158 -1.60 -2.06 -8.03
CA LEU A 158 -0.98 -1.60 -9.27
C LEU A 158 -1.92 -0.68 -10.08
N TYR A 159 -3.22 -0.90 -9.97
CA TYR A 159 -4.19 -0.13 -10.74
C TYR A 159 -4.42 1.27 -10.17
N LEU A 160 -4.16 1.49 -8.88
CA LEU A 160 -4.40 2.77 -8.22
C LEU A 160 -3.19 3.71 -8.38
N GLY A 161 -3.38 4.81 -9.10
CA GLY A 161 -2.45 5.93 -9.16
C GLY A 161 -2.76 7.01 -8.11
N GLU A 162 -2.60 8.28 -8.45
CA GLU A 162 -2.87 9.39 -7.54
C GLU A 162 -4.36 9.55 -7.21
N GLY A 163 -4.68 9.97 -5.98
CA GLY A 163 -6.02 10.43 -5.59
C GLY A 163 -6.89 9.41 -4.85
N TRP A 164 -6.37 8.20 -4.61
CA TRP A 164 -7.04 7.16 -3.84
C TRP A 164 -6.71 7.23 -2.35
N GLY A 165 -7.54 6.56 -1.54
CA GLY A 165 -7.27 6.28 -0.14
C GLY A 165 -6.48 5.01 0.11
N PRO A 166 -6.12 4.79 1.37
CA PRO A 166 -5.37 3.62 1.79
C PRO A 166 -6.18 2.35 1.52
N LEU A 167 -5.48 1.28 1.18
CA LEU A 167 -6.04 -0.07 1.08
C LEU A 167 -5.75 -0.82 2.38
N ALA A 168 -6.78 -1.04 3.17
CA ALA A 168 -6.67 -1.75 4.44
C ALA A 168 -6.40 -3.24 4.22
N ASP A 169 -5.41 -3.77 4.93
CA ASP A 169 -5.16 -5.21 5.00
C ASP A 169 -6.21 -5.91 5.88
N GLN A 170 -6.68 -5.19 6.90
CA GLN A 170 -7.81 -5.61 7.73
C GLN A 170 -8.72 -4.42 8.00
N GLN A 171 -10.03 -4.63 7.85
CA GLN A 171 -11.06 -3.62 8.05
C GLN A 171 -12.20 -4.20 8.90
N ILE A 172 -12.65 -3.43 9.89
CA ILE A 172 -13.85 -3.74 10.68
C ILE A 172 -14.80 -2.56 10.57
N GLY A 173 -16.11 -2.82 10.48
CA GLY A 173 -17.11 -1.77 10.64
C GLY A 173 -17.35 -0.90 9.41
N GLY A 174 -16.93 -1.32 8.22
CA GLY A 174 -17.18 -0.58 6.98
C GLY A 174 -17.11 -1.44 5.73
N GLU A 175 -17.82 -1.02 4.69
CA GLU A 175 -17.72 -1.61 3.36
C GLU A 175 -16.28 -1.53 2.80
N PRO A 176 -15.75 -2.60 2.18
CA PRO A 176 -14.48 -2.54 1.47
C PRO A 176 -14.69 -1.77 0.17
N LEU A 177 -14.39 -0.47 0.18
CA LEU A 177 -14.49 0.42 -0.98
C LEU A 177 -13.14 1.07 -1.29
N LEU A 178 -12.89 1.33 -2.57
CA LEU A 178 -11.81 2.19 -3.02
C LEU A 178 -12.24 3.65 -2.89
N TRP A 179 -11.73 4.35 -1.89
CA TRP A 179 -12.11 5.74 -1.64
C TRP A 179 -11.38 6.71 -2.57
N ALA A 180 -12.11 7.40 -3.43
CA ALA A 180 -11.59 8.53 -4.19
C ALA A 180 -11.57 9.76 -3.27
N GLN A 181 -10.39 10.21 -2.84
CA GLN A 181 -10.24 11.28 -1.85
C GLN A 181 -9.98 12.66 -2.47
N ARG A 182 -9.79 12.68 -3.79
CA ARG A 182 -9.57 13.90 -4.58
C ARG A 182 -10.65 14.04 -5.64
N THR A 183 -10.75 15.24 -6.22
CA THR A 183 -11.61 15.48 -7.39
C THR A 183 -11.07 14.83 -8.68
N ARG A 184 -9.87 14.26 -8.61
CA ARG A 184 -9.21 13.51 -9.68
C ARG A 184 -8.55 12.28 -9.08
N SER A 185 -8.94 11.11 -9.55
CA SER A 185 -8.35 9.83 -9.15
C SER A 185 -7.90 9.07 -10.38
N ARG A 186 -6.66 8.59 -10.38
CA ARG A 186 -6.01 7.97 -11.55
C ARG A 186 -6.02 6.46 -11.44
N LEU A 187 -6.35 5.80 -12.54
CA LEU A 187 -6.26 4.37 -12.73
C LEU A 187 -5.24 4.06 -13.83
N LEU A 188 -4.51 2.97 -13.64
CA LEU A 188 -3.55 2.42 -14.59
C LEU A 188 -4.05 1.03 -14.97
N LEU A 189 -4.68 0.87 -16.13
CA LEU A 189 -5.33 -0.40 -16.51
C LEU A 189 -4.73 -0.96 -17.80
N PRO A 190 -4.33 -2.23 -17.83
CA PRO A 190 -3.85 -2.86 -19.04
C PRO A 190 -5.02 -3.34 -19.91
N LEU A 191 -5.21 -2.77 -21.10
CA LEU A 191 -6.33 -3.08 -22.00
C LEU A 191 -5.81 -3.66 -23.32
N GLU A 192 -6.60 -4.52 -23.97
CA GLU A 192 -6.23 -5.17 -25.24
C GLU A 192 -6.40 -4.28 -26.49
N GLY A 193 -6.83 -3.03 -26.31
CA GLY A 193 -7.19 -2.14 -27.42
C GLY A 193 -8.66 -2.25 -27.80
N GLY A 194 -9.04 -1.62 -28.90
CA GLY A 194 -10.41 -1.70 -29.44
C GLY A 194 -11.44 -0.95 -28.59
N SER A 195 -12.71 -1.24 -28.86
CA SER A 195 -13.84 -0.72 -28.10
C SER A 195 -13.87 -1.34 -26.70
N VAL A 196 -13.95 -0.50 -25.67
CA VAL A 196 -13.97 -0.95 -24.28
C VAL A 196 -15.18 -0.39 -23.56
N ARG A 197 -15.94 -1.26 -22.91
CA ARG A 197 -17.04 -0.90 -22.02
C ARG A 197 -16.54 -0.80 -20.59
N LEU A 198 -16.59 0.40 -20.01
CA LEU A 198 -16.29 0.65 -18.61
C LEU A 198 -17.58 0.69 -17.79
N VAL A 199 -17.71 -0.22 -16.82
CA VAL A 199 -18.83 -0.27 -15.87
C VAL A 199 -18.29 0.07 -14.48
N ILE A 200 -18.93 1.00 -13.79
CA ILE A 200 -18.51 1.44 -12.46
C ILE A 200 -19.67 1.40 -11.47
N ARG A 201 -19.45 0.74 -10.34
CA ARG A 201 -20.34 0.73 -9.18
C ARG A 201 -19.75 1.58 -8.07
N LEU A 202 -20.43 2.65 -7.71
CA LEU A 202 -19.94 3.60 -6.72
C LEU A 202 -21.01 4.12 -5.77
N TYR A 203 -20.57 4.50 -4.58
CA TYR A 203 -21.35 5.19 -3.58
C TYR A 203 -20.98 6.69 -3.57
N VAL A 204 -22.01 7.54 -3.56
CA VAL A 204 -21.88 9.00 -3.50
C VAL A 204 -22.38 9.51 -2.14
N PRO A 205 -21.54 10.16 -1.32
CA PRO A 205 -21.92 10.56 0.03
C PRO A 205 -22.98 11.67 0.14
N GLY A 206 -23.28 12.41 -0.93
CA GLY A 206 -24.22 13.52 -0.87
C GLY A 206 -24.69 14.03 -2.23
N GLU A 207 -25.50 15.09 -2.23
CA GLU A 207 -26.13 15.62 -3.43
C GLU A 207 -25.16 16.36 -4.37
N GLY A 208 -25.56 16.46 -5.64
CA GLY A 208 -24.90 17.29 -6.64
C GLY A 208 -23.56 16.76 -7.16
N GLN A 209 -23.27 15.46 -7.00
CA GLN A 209 -22.06 14.87 -7.56
C GLN A 209 -22.22 14.63 -9.06
N ARG A 210 -21.12 14.87 -9.80
CA ARG A 210 -20.98 14.51 -11.20
C ARG A 210 -19.65 13.80 -11.41
N ILE A 211 -19.63 12.86 -12.35
CA ILE A 211 -18.42 12.13 -12.75
C ILE A 211 -18.16 12.30 -14.24
N ALA A 212 -16.91 12.49 -14.62
CA ALA A 212 -16.45 12.36 -16.00
C ALA A 212 -15.24 11.43 -16.05
N ILE A 213 -15.13 10.66 -17.12
CA ILE A 213 -14.04 9.72 -17.36
C ILE A 213 -13.12 10.31 -18.41
N GLN A 214 -11.83 10.41 -18.13
CA GLN A 214 -10.82 10.84 -19.09
C GLN A 214 -9.88 9.68 -19.40
N LEU A 215 -9.55 9.49 -20.69
CA LEU A 215 -8.61 8.47 -21.18
C LEU A 215 -7.39 9.17 -21.78
N GLY A 216 -6.22 8.93 -21.18
CA GLY A 216 -4.99 9.63 -21.54
C GLY A 216 -5.14 11.15 -21.40
N SER A 217 -4.49 11.90 -22.29
CA SER A 217 -4.63 13.37 -22.42
C SER A 217 -5.73 13.80 -23.40
N ASP A 218 -6.26 12.86 -24.19
CA ASP A 218 -6.80 13.19 -25.50
C ASP A 218 -8.33 13.04 -25.56
N TRP A 219 -8.94 12.25 -24.66
CA TRP A 219 -10.39 12.07 -24.63
C TRP A 219 -10.98 12.20 -23.23
N ARG A 220 -12.19 12.76 -23.15
CA ARG A 220 -12.98 12.86 -21.93
C ARG A 220 -14.47 12.72 -22.25
N SER A 221 -15.17 11.95 -21.42
CA SER A 221 -16.63 11.81 -21.49
C SER A 221 -17.33 13.11 -21.08
N GLU A 222 -18.60 13.23 -21.47
CA GLU A 222 -19.52 14.16 -20.84
C GLU A 222 -19.64 13.89 -19.33
N TRP A 223 -20.03 14.92 -18.59
CA TRP A 223 -20.28 14.80 -17.16
C TRP A 223 -21.61 14.09 -16.89
N LEU A 224 -21.53 12.98 -16.17
CA LEU A 224 -22.67 12.16 -15.77
C LEU A 224 -23.12 12.55 -14.35
N ALA A 225 -24.40 12.88 -14.18
CA ALA A 225 -24.98 13.13 -12.87
C ALA A 225 -25.10 11.85 -12.03
N LEU A 226 -24.83 11.97 -10.72
CA LEU A 226 -24.96 10.89 -9.75
C LEU A 226 -25.90 11.32 -8.63
N ALA A 227 -26.80 10.41 -8.24
CA ALA A 227 -27.66 10.62 -7.07
C ALA A 227 -26.87 10.33 -5.78
N PRO A 228 -27.26 10.85 -4.61
CA PRO A 228 -26.75 10.36 -3.33
C PRO A 228 -26.97 8.85 -3.18
N GLY A 229 -26.03 8.18 -2.51
CA GLY A 229 -26.05 6.75 -2.32
C GLY A 229 -25.46 5.99 -3.51
N TRP A 230 -25.96 4.78 -3.72
CA TRP A 230 -25.40 3.83 -4.67
C TRP A 230 -25.81 4.10 -6.12
N ASN A 231 -24.82 4.17 -7.01
CA ASN A 231 -24.99 4.38 -8.44
C ASN A 231 -24.25 3.30 -9.24
N GLU A 232 -24.74 3.02 -10.43
CA GLU A 232 -24.03 2.26 -11.46
C GLU A 232 -24.00 3.07 -12.74
N ARG A 233 -22.84 3.15 -13.40
CA ARG A 233 -22.68 3.87 -14.67
C ARG A 233 -21.92 3.02 -15.66
N ILE A 234 -22.31 3.15 -16.93
CA ILE A 234 -21.66 2.50 -18.06
C ILE A 234 -21.16 3.62 -18.98
N VAL A 235 -19.90 3.53 -19.39
CA VAL A 235 -19.24 4.46 -20.29
C VAL A 235 -18.51 3.66 -21.36
N SER A 236 -18.82 3.92 -22.63
CA SER A 236 -18.05 3.39 -23.75
C SER A 236 -16.79 4.23 -23.93
N LEU A 237 -15.62 3.59 -23.85
CA LEU A 237 -14.33 4.19 -24.15
C LEU A 237 -14.08 4.06 -25.66
N PRO A 238 -13.83 5.16 -26.39
CA PRO A 238 -13.68 5.08 -27.85
C PRO A 238 -12.36 4.41 -28.26
N GLU A 239 -12.43 3.52 -29.25
CA GLU A 239 -11.32 2.68 -29.69
C GLU A 239 -10.09 3.47 -30.12
N GLU A 240 -10.30 4.66 -30.69
CA GLU A 240 -9.23 5.51 -31.21
C GLU A 240 -8.32 6.08 -30.11
N TYR A 241 -8.78 6.06 -28.85
CA TYR A 241 -8.04 6.52 -27.68
C TYR A 241 -7.57 5.37 -26.77
N VAL A 242 -8.12 4.17 -26.91
CA VAL A 242 -7.70 2.99 -26.14
C VAL A 242 -6.42 2.42 -26.76
N ARG A 243 -5.36 2.36 -25.96
CA ARG A 243 -4.06 1.82 -26.39
C ARG A 243 -3.96 0.34 -26.03
N ILE A 244 -3.27 -0.44 -26.85
CA ILE A 244 -2.87 -1.79 -26.46
C ILE A 244 -1.83 -1.67 -25.34
N GLY A 245 -2.06 -2.37 -24.22
CA GLY A 245 -1.21 -2.31 -23.03
C GLY A 245 -1.72 -1.34 -21.98
N LEU A 246 -0.82 -0.66 -21.28
CA LEU A 246 -1.18 0.19 -20.13
C LEU A 246 -1.87 1.49 -20.56
N ASN A 247 -3.09 1.70 -20.06
CA ASN A 247 -3.89 2.90 -20.26
C ASN A 247 -4.01 3.69 -18.96
N GLU A 248 -4.05 5.01 -19.10
CA GLU A 248 -4.27 5.93 -18.01
C GLU A 248 -5.72 6.42 -18.05
N ILE A 249 -6.49 6.11 -17.02
CA ILE A 249 -7.89 6.51 -16.89
C ILE A 249 -8.03 7.42 -15.68
N TRP A 250 -8.62 8.59 -15.85
CA TRP A 250 -8.92 9.51 -14.75
C TRP A 250 -10.41 9.55 -14.47
N LEU A 251 -10.76 9.35 -13.20
CA LEU A 251 -12.07 9.66 -12.67
C LEU A 251 -12.07 11.11 -12.18
N HIS A 252 -12.85 11.97 -12.83
CA HIS A 252 -13.04 13.36 -12.44
C HIS A 252 -14.35 13.48 -11.67
N PHE A 253 -14.29 14.06 -10.48
CA PHE A 253 -15.44 14.34 -9.63
C PHE A 253 -15.58 15.85 -9.44
N GLU A 254 -16.81 16.34 -9.41
CA GLU A 254 -17.08 17.77 -9.25
C GLU A 254 -16.97 18.21 -7.78
N ARG A 255 -17.33 17.33 -6.84
CA ARG A 255 -17.44 17.65 -5.41
C ARG A 255 -16.69 16.68 -4.52
N ARG A 256 -16.42 17.14 -3.29
CA ARG A 256 -16.00 16.29 -2.17
C ARG A 256 -16.92 16.52 -0.98
N TYR A 257 -17.09 15.50 -0.17
CA TYR A 257 -17.99 15.42 0.97
C TYR A 257 -17.21 15.07 2.22
N SER A 258 -17.66 15.58 3.36
CA SER A 258 -17.05 15.28 4.65
C SER A 258 -17.35 13.85 5.09
N VAL A 259 -16.36 13.24 5.75
CA VAL A 259 -16.37 11.82 6.17
C VAL A 259 -17.38 11.51 7.29
N ASP A 260 -17.87 12.53 8.00
CA ASP A 260 -18.96 12.43 8.98
C ASP A 260 -20.31 12.01 8.36
N ARG A 261 -20.42 12.00 7.03
CA ARG A 261 -21.63 11.63 6.29
C ARG A 261 -21.71 10.15 5.90
N PHE A 262 -20.84 9.29 6.44
CA PHE A 262 -20.71 7.89 5.99
C PHE A 262 -21.62 6.88 6.69
N GLY A 263 -22.52 7.28 7.59
CA GLY A 263 -23.30 6.35 8.43
C GLY A 263 -24.13 5.27 7.69
N ALA A 264 -24.32 5.38 6.37
CA ALA A 264 -24.99 4.36 5.56
C ALA A 264 -24.08 3.19 5.09
N LEU A 265 -22.76 3.26 5.35
CA LEU A 265 -21.78 2.25 4.91
C LEU A 265 -21.17 1.46 6.08
N THR A 266 -21.71 1.65 7.28
CA THR A 266 -21.25 0.95 8.47
C THR A 266 -21.80 -0.47 8.48
N GLN A 267 -20.90 -1.45 8.47
CA GLN A 267 -21.26 -2.85 8.61
C GLN A 267 -21.21 -3.27 10.07
N PRO A 268 -22.27 -3.86 10.64
CA PRO A 268 -22.26 -4.29 12.04
C PRO A 268 -21.22 -5.39 12.27
N ALA A 269 -20.41 -5.24 13.32
CA ALA A 269 -19.50 -6.29 13.78
C ALA A 269 -19.75 -6.64 15.26
N THR A 270 -19.42 -7.88 15.63
CA THR A 270 -19.68 -8.41 16.98
C THR A 270 -18.54 -8.16 17.97
N SER A 271 -17.45 -7.51 17.55
CA SER A 271 -16.32 -7.24 18.44
C SER A 271 -16.65 -6.15 19.48
N ALA A 272 -16.03 -6.25 20.66
CA ALA A 272 -16.15 -5.21 21.69
C ALA A 272 -15.59 -3.86 21.21
N LEU A 273 -14.48 -3.91 20.45
CA LEU A 273 -13.89 -2.75 19.78
C LEU A 273 -14.92 -2.02 18.91
N TYR A 274 -15.62 -2.75 18.02
CA TYR A 274 -16.62 -2.16 17.14
C TYR A 274 -17.77 -1.53 17.92
N ARG A 275 -18.36 -2.25 18.89
CA ARG A 275 -19.50 -1.73 19.66
C ARG A 275 -19.17 -0.45 20.41
N LEU A 276 -18.00 -0.40 21.06
CA LEU A 276 -17.56 0.78 21.78
C LEU A 276 -17.28 1.93 20.82
N TRP A 277 -16.59 1.66 19.72
CA TRP A 277 -16.32 2.64 18.68
C TRP A 277 -17.60 3.28 18.13
N GLN A 278 -18.59 2.46 17.79
CA GLN A 278 -19.90 2.93 17.31
C GLN A 278 -20.63 3.75 18.38
N ALA A 279 -20.69 3.26 19.62
CA ALA A 279 -21.47 3.90 20.69
C ALA A 279 -20.86 5.23 21.19
N GLU A 280 -19.53 5.30 21.30
CA GLU A 280 -18.84 6.43 21.95
C GLU A 280 -18.25 7.43 20.95
N TYR A 281 -17.94 7.02 19.72
CA TYR A 281 -17.23 7.85 18.73
C TYR A 281 -17.99 8.06 17.42
N GLY A 282 -19.26 7.63 17.34
CA GLY A 282 -20.15 7.96 16.23
C GLY A 282 -19.65 7.52 14.85
N GLU A 283 -18.93 6.39 14.80
CA GLU A 283 -18.41 5.79 13.57
C GLU A 283 -17.37 6.65 12.83
N ILE A 284 -16.67 7.55 13.55
CA ILE A 284 -15.57 8.32 12.96
C ILE A 284 -14.50 7.36 12.38
N PRO A 285 -14.13 7.49 11.09
CA PRO A 285 -13.15 6.58 10.49
C PRO A 285 -11.79 6.67 11.17
N ILE A 286 -11.19 5.52 11.47
CA ILE A 286 -9.84 5.42 12.04
C ILE A 286 -9.01 4.54 11.10
N VAL A 287 -7.88 5.06 10.63
CA VAL A 287 -6.91 4.30 9.84
C VAL A 287 -5.54 4.40 10.50
N VAL A 288 -4.88 3.25 10.66
CA VAL A 288 -3.52 3.17 11.18
C VAL A 288 -2.64 2.52 10.14
N GLN A 289 -1.57 3.20 9.75
CA GLN A 289 -0.56 2.67 8.83
C GLN A 289 0.81 2.65 9.51
N SER A 290 1.50 1.53 9.40
CA SER A 290 2.85 1.35 9.94
C SER A 290 3.75 0.79 8.85
N ALA A 291 4.97 1.32 8.79
CA ALA A 291 6.01 0.83 7.91
C ALA A 291 7.41 1.02 8.52
N GLY A 292 8.19 -0.06 8.56
CA GLY A 292 9.63 0.04 8.83
C GLY A 292 10.40 0.72 7.69
N GLU A 293 11.68 1.02 7.92
CA GLU A 293 12.48 1.87 7.02
C GLU A 293 12.47 1.37 5.56
N GLU A 294 12.67 0.06 5.39
CA GLU A 294 12.84 -0.56 4.07
C GLU A 294 11.52 -0.62 3.29
N VAL A 295 10.39 -0.56 3.99
CA VAL A 295 9.05 -0.82 3.41
C VAL A 295 8.15 0.42 3.37
N GLY A 296 8.56 1.54 3.97
CA GLY A 296 7.77 2.77 3.98
C GLY A 296 8.39 3.92 4.76
N ASP A 297 8.98 3.63 5.91
CA ASP A 297 9.49 4.59 6.89
C ASP A 297 8.41 5.60 7.36
N PHE A 298 7.31 5.10 7.93
CA PHE A 298 6.26 5.96 8.46
C PHE A 298 5.40 5.29 9.53
N ALA A 299 4.80 6.14 10.37
CA ALA A 299 3.64 5.87 11.20
C ALA A 299 2.59 6.94 10.91
N HIS A 300 1.43 6.51 10.43
CA HIS A 300 0.28 7.39 10.22
C HIS A 300 -0.90 6.90 11.04
N ILE A 301 -1.59 7.84 11.70
CA ILE A 301 -2.81 7.56 12.47
C ILE A 301 -3.86 8.60 12.06
N TYR A 302 -4.77 8.22 11.17
CA TYR A 302 -5.82 9.08 10.68
C TYR A 302 -7.08 8.93 11.52
N ILE A 303 -7.53 10.02 12.16
CA ILE A 303 -8.82 10.09 12.85
C ILE A 303 -9.73 11.05 12.10
N GLY A 304 -10.84 10.55 11.55
CA GLY A 304 -11.70 11.33 10.65
C GLY A 304 -10.94 11.83 9.41
N GLY A 305 -9.96 11.04 8.94
CA GLY A 305 -9.11 11.39 7.81
C GLY A 305 -8.07 12.48 8.08
N ARG A 306 -7.83 12.87 9.34
CA ARG A 306 -6.74 13.78 9.71
C ARG A 306 -5.64 12.99 10.40
N ASP A 307 -4.42 13.08 9.89
CA ASP A 307 -3.27 12.42 10.52
C ASP A 307 -2.93 13.14 11.84
N VAL A 308 -2.88 12.37 12.92
CA VAL A 308 -2.51 12.85 14.26
C VAL A 308 -1.18 12.26 14.73
N ALA A 309 -0.59 11.33 13.98
CA ALA A 309 0.71 10.77 14.34
C ALA A 309 1.80 11.84 14.28
N LEU A 310 2.79 11.74 15.17
CA LEU A 310 3.99 12.58 15.10
C LEU A 310 4.98 12.06 14.04
N ASN A 311 4.82 10.80 13.62
CA ASN A 311 5.62 10.14 12.58
C ASN A 311 7.12 10.14 12.90
N GLU A 312 7.46 9.76 14.14
CA GLU A 312 8.85 9.62 14.60
C GLU A 312 9.23 8.14 14.73
N ARG A 313 10.53 7.83 14.69
CA ARG A 313 11.03 6.45 14.89
C ARG A 313 10.50 5.83 16.20
N GLY A 314 10.18 4.55 16.15
CA GLY A 314 9.65 3.77 17.27
C GLY A 314 8.13 3.70 17.27
N TYR A 315 7.52 3.56 18.44
CA TYR A 315 6.06 3.49 18.57
C TYR A 315 5.42 4.88 18.65
N ASN A 316 4.50 5.15 17.73
CA ASN A 316 3.61 6.31 17.73
C ASN A 316 2.26 5.88 18.29
N VAL A 317 1.71 6.65 19.24
CA VAL A 317 0.48 6.31 19.95
C VAL A 317 -0.49 7.49 19.91
N ALA A 318 -1.75 7.22 19.58
CA ALA A 318 -2.85 8.17 19.72
C ALA A 318 -3.95 7.57 20.61
N VAL A 319 -4.37 8.31 21.62
CA VAL A 319 -5.47 7.97 22.52
C VAL A 319 -6.65 8.87 22.19
N LEU A 320 -7.78 8.27 21.83
CA LEU A 320 -9.04 8.99 21.63
C LEU A 320 -9.78 9.00 22.95
N GLU A 321 -9.77 10.15 23.62
CA GLU A 321 -10.48 10.34 24.88
C GLU A 321 -11.99 10.43 24.63
N ARG A 322 -12.79 10.01 25.61
CA ARG A 322 -14.27 10.11 25.53
C ARG A 322 -14.78 11.54 25.42
N THR A 323 -13.96 12.53 25.77
CA THR A 323 -14.27 13.95 25.56
C THR A 323 -14.16 14.38 24.10
N GLY A 324 -13.65 13.51 23.21
CA GLY A 324 -13.29 13.84 21.84
C GLY A 324 -11.88 14.42 21.69
N ALA A 325 -11.14 14.63 22.80
CA ALA A 325 -9.75 15.04 22.74
C ALA A 325 -8.84 13.90 22.27
N ILE A 326 -7.78 14.24 21.55
CA ILE A 326 -6.78 13.27 21.09
C ILE A 326 -5.46 13.57 21.79
N ARG A 327 -4.94 12.61 22.55
CA ARG A 327 -3.60 12.68 23.14
C ARG A 327 -2.64 11.83 22.32
N VAL A 328 -1.50 12.41 21.92
CA VAL A 328 -0.50 11.74 21.07
C VAL A 328 0.86 11.70 21.75
N ALA A 329 1.62 10.64 21.52
CA ALA A 329 2.97 10.45 22.06
C ALA A 329 3.80 9.53 21.16
N THR A 330 5.13 9.61 21.28
CA THR A 330 6.09 8.73 20.60
C THR A 330 7.11 8.15 21.58
N PHE A 331 7.60 6.97 21.26
CA PHE A 331 8.57 6.24 22.08
C PHE A 331 9.61 5.59 21.17
N ASP A 332 10.83 6.16 21.15
CA ASP A 332 11.96 5.65 20.36
C ASP A 332 12.53 4.37 20.99
N THR A 333 11.83 3.25 20.80
CA THR A 333 12.25 1.91 21.23
C THR A 333 13.36 1.34 20.35
N HIS A 334 14.04 2.14 19.54
CA HIS A 334 15.26 1.77 18.82
C HIS A 334 16.52 2.25 19.56
N LEU A 335 16.59 3.53 19.94
CA LEU A 335 17.78 4.10 20.59
C LEU A 335 17.63 4.32 22.10
N ASP A 336 16.43 4.65 22.59
CA ASP A 336 16.23 5.00 24.00
C ASP A 336 15.93 3.74 24.84
N PRO A 337 16.83 3.34 25.76
CA PRO A 337 16.63 2.18 26.62
C PRO A 337 15.48 2.35 27.63
N THR A 338 14.97 3.57 27.82
CA THR A 338 13.84 3.85 28.73
C THR A 338 12.50 3.94 28.02
N ALA A 339 12.49 4.01 26.68
CA ALA A 339 11.27 4.23 25.89
C ALA A 339 10.18 3.17 26.11
N ALA A 340 10.55 1.89 26.27
CA ALA A 340 9.58 0.82 26.54
C ALA A 340 8.85 1.01 27.88
N HIS A 341 9.56 1.48 28.90
CA HIS A 341 8.99 1.81 30.21
C HIS A 341 8.16 3.09 30.18
N GLN A 342 8.59 4.10 29.41
CA GLN A 342 7.80 5.32 29.19
C GLN A 342 6.49 5.01 28.46
N LEU A 343 6.52 4.16 27.42
CA LEU A 343 5.33 3.65 26.73
C LEU A 343 4.39 2.96 27.72
N ALA A 344 4.92 2.07 28.56
CA ALA A 344 4.13 1.37 29.56
C ALA A 344 3.49 2.32 30.58
N HIS A 345 4.25 3.30 31.07
CA HIS A 345 3.74 4.32 31.98
C HIS A 345 2.65 5.18 31.33
N PHE A 346 2.85 5.62 30.09
CA PHE A 346 1.86 6.37 29.32
C PHE A 346 0.55 5.57 29.16
N LEU A 347 0.65 4.31 28.73
CA LEU A 347 -0.52 3.45 28.56
C LEU A 347 -1.19 3.09 29.89
N ALA A 348 -0.48 3.09 31.01
CA ALA A 348 -1.06 2.87 32.34
C ALA A 348 -1.97 4.02 32.79
N GLN A 349 -1.74 5.24 32.29
CA GLN A 349 -2.57 6.42 32.56
C GLN A 349 -3.84 6.49 31.71
N VAL A 350 -3.96 5.64 30.68
CA VAL A 350 -5.15 5.60 29.82
C VAL A 350 -6.30 4.94 30.59
N PRO A 351 -7.50 5.55 30.65
CA PRO A 351 -8.66 4.95 31.31
C PRO A 351 -9.11 3.65 30.62
N GLN A 352 -9.68 2.72 31.39
CA GLN A 352 -10.22 1.47 30.86
C GLN A 352 -11.34 1.72 29.83
N GLY A 353 -11.36 0.91 28.76
CA GLY A 353 -12.30 1.05 27.65
C GLY A 353 -12.05 2.27 26.75
N THR A 354 -10.88 2.91 26.83
CA THR A 354 -10.52 4.01 25.92
C THR A 354 -9.87 3.45 24.66
N LEU A 355 -10.19 4.03 23.49
CA LEU A 355 -9.65 3.59 22.22
C LEU A 355 -8.23 4.13 22.02
N VAL A 356 -7.31 3.24 21.65
CA VAL A 356 -5.91 3.55 21.41
C VAL A 356 -5.48 3.00 20.04
N ALA A 357 -4.85 3.86 19.24
CA ALA A 357 -4.23 3.52 17.97
C ALA A 357 -2.70 3.59 18.12
N VAL A 358 -1.99 2.61 17.57
CA VAL A 358 -0.53 2.50 17.65
C VAL A 358 0.05 2.13 16.30
N ALA A 359 1.13 2.80 15.87
CA ALA A 359 1.89 2.46 14.68
C ALA A 359 3.40 2.51 14.96
N ALA A 360 4.16 1.52 14.50
CA ALA A 360 5.62 1.58 14.47
C ALA A 360 6.12 2.32 13.20
N ALA A 361 7.18 3.12 13.33
CA ALA A 361 7.90 3.73 12.20
C ALA A 361 9.39 3.44 12.30
N ASP A 362 10.06 3.25 11.15
CA ASP A 362 11.46 2.86 11.01
C ASP A 362 11.79 1.54 11.74
N GLU A 363 12.03 1.62 13.04
CA GLU A 363 12.52 0.55 13.90
C GLU A 363 11.95 0.71 15.31
N ALA A 364 11.36 -0.35 15.86
CA ALA A 364 10.74 -0.32 17.18
C ALA A 364 11.11 -1.52 18.07
N SER A 365 12.02 -2.39 17.64
CA SER A 365 12.33 -3.67 18.30
C SER A 365 13.58 -3.65 19.17
N MET A 366 14.60 -2.85 18.86
CA MET A 366 15.96 -3.03 19.41
C MET A 366 16.05 -2.79 20.93
N ARG A 367 15.24 -1.88 21.46
CA ARG A 367 15.10 -1.58 22.91
C ARG A 367 13.72 -1.93 23.45
N LEU A 368 12.92 -2.68 22.69
CA LEU A 368 11.65 -3.19 23.18
C LEU A 368 11.93 -4.35 24.16
N ASP A 369 11.30 -4.30 25.32
CA ASP A 369 11.40 -5.34 26.35
C ASP A 369 10.02 -5.90 26.71
N GLU A 370 9.97 -6.83 27.66
CA GLU A 370 8.71 -7.45 28.11
C GLU A 370 7.75 -6.41 28.69
N VAL A 371 8.24 -5.32 29.28
CA VAL A 371 7.41 -4.25 29.86
C VAL A 371 6.66 -3.51 28.75
N GLY A 372 7.35 -3.13 27.68
CA GLY A 372 6.73 -2.52 26.50
C GLY A 372 5.74 -3.46 25.80
N VAL A 373 6.10 -4.73 25.60
CA VAL A 373 5.20 -5.74 25.00
C VAL A 373 3.95 -5.94 25.86
N THR A 374 4.12 -6.08 27.18
CA THR A 374 3.00 -6.22 28.12
C THR A 374 2.10 -4.99 28.11
N ALA A 375 2.66 -3.79 27.96
CA ALA A 375 1.87 -2.58 27.84
C ALA A 375 0.98 -2.59 26.60
N LEU A 376 1.50 -3.00 25.44
CA LEU A 376 0.71 -3.15 24.21
C LEU A 376 -0.37 -4.23 24.37
N ARG A 377 -0.06 -5.36 25.03
CA ARG A 377 -1.07 -6.40 25.34
C ARG A 377 -2.24 -5.87 26.16
N THR A 378 -2.07 -4.80 26.95
CA THR A 378 -3.21 -4.17 27.64
C THR A 378 -4.23 -3.52 26.70
N LEU A 379 -3.91 -3.38 25.41
CA LEU A 379 -4.83 -2.88 24.38
C LEU A 379 -5.60 -4.03 23.69
N GLY A 380 -5.30 -5.28 24.04
CA GLY A 380 -5.79 -6.49 23.37
C GLY A 380 -4.88 -7.00 22.25
N ALA A 381 -3.70 -6.39 22.06
CA ALA A 381 -2.66 -6.84 21.13
C ALA A 381 -2.02 -8.17 21.57
N THR A 382 -1.46 -8.90 20.62
CA THR A 382 -0.76 -10.17 20.82
C THR A 382 0.63 -10.19 20.21
N GLY A 383 0.92 -9.23 19.34
CA GLY A 383 2.17 -9.08 18.62
C GLY A 383 3.38 -8.81 19.53
N ASP A 384 4.54 -9.23 19.05
CA ASP A 384 5.82 -9.03 19.71
C ASP A 384 6.90 -8.73 18.67
N LEU A 385 7.38 -7.49 18.67
CA LEU A 385 8.42 -7.03 17.74
C LEU A 385 9.84 -7.40 18.19
N ARG A 386 10.07 -7.94 19.38
CA ARG A 386 11.44 -8.25 19.82
C ARG A 386 12.09 -9.26 18.87
N GLY A 387 13.31 -8.96 18.42
CA GLY A 387 14.02 -9.76 17.42
C GLY A 387 13.47 -9.61 15.99
N ARG A 388 12.54 -8.68 15.75
CA ARG A 388 11.94 -8.39 14.44
C ARG A 388 12.31 -6.97 14.00
N PHE A 389 13.57 -6.82 13.61
CA PHE A 389 14.15 -5.54 13.21
C PHE A 389 13.37 -4.91 12.05
N ARG A 390 12.94 -3.65 12.22
CA ARG A 390 12.22 -2.86 11.20
C ARG A 390 10.91 -3.46 10.68
N TRP A 391 10.27 -4.32 11.46
CA TRP A 391 8.94 -4.80 11.09
C TRP A 391 7.89 -3.71 11.30
N SER A 392 6.95 -3.64 10.37
CA SER A 392 5.73 -2.87 10.51
C SER A 392 4.86 -3.50 11.62
N HIS A 393 4.21 -2.66 12.43
CA HIS A 393 3.26 -3.08 13.45
C HIS A 393 2.21 -1.99 13.69
N ALA A 394 0.95 -2.33 13.45
CA ALA A 394 -0.19 -1.47 13.72
C ALA A 394 -1.18 -2.15 14.67
N VAL A 395 -1.76 -1.36 15.57
CA VAL A 395 -2.78 -1.80 16.53
C VAL A 395 -3.89 -0.75 16.63
N ILE A 396 -5.15 -1.19 16.60
CA ILE A 396 -6.32 -0.43 17.04
C ILE A 396 -7.00 -1.25 18.13
N GLY A 397 -6.92 -0.78 19.37
CA GLY A 397 -7.36 -1.55 20.53
C GLY A 397 -8.08 -0.72 21.59
N LEU A 398 -8.61 -1.41 22.59
CA LEU A 398 -9.22 -0.79 23.76
C LEU A 398 -8.33 -1.04 24.97
N LYS A 399 -8.08 -0.01 25.79
CA LYS A 399 -7.41 -0.22 27.07
C LYS A 399 -8.22 -1.20 27.94
N GLY A 400 -7.55 -2.24 28.43
CA GLY A 400 -8.18 -3.37 29.14
C GLY A 400 -8.73 -4.46 28.23
N GLY A 401 -8.48 -4.39 26.91
CA GLY A 401 -8.90 -5.39 25.94
C GLY A 401 -8.29 -6.77 26.25
N ALA A 402 -9.10 -7.82 26.06
CA ALA A 402 -8.59 -9.19 26.18
C ALA A 402 -7.57 -9.49 25.07
N PRO A 403 -6.59 -10.39 25.28
CA PRO A 403 -5.65 -10.78 24.22
C PRO A 403 -6.38 -11.21 22.94
N GLY A 404 -5.96 -10.66 21.80
CA GLY A 404 -6.56 -10.92 20.48
C GLY A 404 -7.84 -10.13 20.19
N SER A 405 -8.26 -9.23 21.08
CA SER A 405 -9.44 -8.38 20.85
C SER A 405 -9.14 -7.08 20.10
N ALA A 406 -7.87 -6.71 19.97
CA ALA A 406 -7.46 -5.59 19.13
C ALA A 406 -7.50 -5.98 17.65
N LEU A 407 -7.74 -4.98 16.79
CA LEU A 407 -7.41 -5.09 15.38
C LEU A 407 -5.89 -4.89 15.27
N GLU A 408 -5.16 -5.88 14.76
CA GLU A 408 -3.69 -5.93 14.82
C GLU A 408 -3.11 -6.54 13.54
N ALA A 409 -2.01 -5.99 13.06
CA ALA A 409 -1.23 -6.55 11.97
C ALA A 409 0.26 -6.24 12.13
N MET A 410 1.11 -7.19 11.69
CA MET A 410 2.55 -7.05 11.65
C MET A 410 3.09 -7.69 10.37
N ASP A 411 4.11 -7.08 9.77
CA ASP A 411 4.75 -7.62 8.56
C ASP A 411 6.18 -7.08 8.42
N GLY A 412 7.12 -7.93 8.06
CA GLY A 412 8.53 -7.56 7.88
C GLY A 412 8.87 -7.08 6.47
N LEU A 413 7.99 -7.34 5.50
CA LEU A 413 8.27 -7.13 4.07
C LEU A 413 7.37 -6.09 3.44
N ARG A 414 6.30 -5.66 4.10
CA ARG A 414 5.40 -4.60 3.63
C ARG A 414 4.93 -3.71 4.77
N PRO A 415 4.41 -2.50 4.47
CA PRO A 415 3.56 -1.80 5.43
C PRO A 415 2.35 -2.64 5.80
N VAL A 416 1.78 -2.30 6.95
CA VAL A 416 0.46 -2.79 7.36
C VAL A 416 -0.49 -1.62 7.50
N THR A 417 -1.72 -1.80 7.03
CA THR A 417 -2.80 -0.82 7.16
C THR A 417 -4.04 -1.45 7.80
N LEU A 418 -4.49 -0.87 8.91
CA LEU A 418 -5.71 -1.24 9.62
C LEU A 418 -6.76 -0.15 9.46
N ALA A 419 -8.03 -0.54 9.31
CA ALA A 419 -9.15 0.39 9.28
C ALA A 419 -10.28 -0.03 10.23
N LEU A 420 -10.78 0.92 11.01
CA LEU A 420 -12.02 0.84 11.75
C LEU A 420 -12.99 1.87 11.14
N GLY A 421 -14.03 1.38 10.46
CA GLY A 421 -14.87 2.16 9.56
C GLY A 421 -14.30 2.25 8.14
N ALA A 422 -14.51 3.38 7.47
CA ALA A 422 -14.02 3.62 6.12
C ALA A 422 -12.48 3.81 6.09
N ALA A 423 -11.79 3.15 5.15
CA ALA A 423 -10.35 3.33 4.95
C ALA A 423 -10.02 4.66 4.25
N VAL A 424 -10.08 5.78 4.99
CA VAL A 424 -9.83 7.14 4.49
C VAL A 424 -8.71 7.85 5.24
N SER A 425 -7.88 8.57 4.49
CA SER A 425 -6.76 9.39 4.99
C SER A 425 -6.94 10.89 4.71
N SER A 426 -8.17 11.30 4.39
CA SER A 426 -8.56 12.68 4.13
C SER A 426 -9.93 12.95 4.76
N PRO A 427 -10.16 14.15 5.34
CA PRO A 427 -11.47 14.50 5.89
C PRO A 427 -12.54 14.70 4.82
N LEU A 428 -12.16 14.69 3.54
CA LEU A 428 -13.05 14.89 2.40
C LEU A 428 -12.85 13.79 1.36
N VAL A 429 -13.93 13.21 0.85
CA VAL A 429 -13.90 12.24 -0.25
C VAL A 429 -14.89 12.60 -1.36
N ALA A 430 -14.61 12.17 -2.58
CA ALA A 430 -15.51 12.35 -3.72
C ALA A 430 -16.54 11.22 -3.84
N ALA A 431 -16.11 9.97 -3.70
CA ALA A 431 -16.94 8.77 -3.82
C ALA A 431 -16.21 7.53 -3.25
N GLY A 432 -16.96 6.49 -2.90
CA GLY A 432 -16.43 5.16 -2.62
C GLY A 432 -16.73 4.23 -3.80
N ILE A 433 -15.73 3.65 -4.44
CA ILE A 433 -15.92 2.74 -5.58
C ILE A 433 -15.93 1.30 -5.04
N ALA A 434 -17.04 0.60 -5.24
CA ALA A 434 -17.13 -0.82 -4.89
C ALA A 434 -16.34 -1.66 -5.89
N TRP A 435 -16.57 -1.42 -7.18
CA TRP A 435 -15.83 -2.03 -8.26
C TRP A 435 -15.93 -1.21 -9.54
N LEU A 436 -14.93 -1.39 -10.40
CA LEU A 436 -14.91 -0.94 -11.78
C LEU A 436 -14.48 -2.12 -12.66
N ARG A 437 -15.12 -2.27 -13.82
CA ARG A 437 -14.82 -3.32 -14.79
C ARG A 437 -14.66 -2.72 -16.18
N CYS A 438 -13.55 -3.01 -16.84
CA CYS A 438 -13.36 -2.72 -18.26
C CYS A 438 -13.47 -4.03 -19.04
N GLU A 439 -14.38 -4.08 -20.01
CA GLU A 439 -14.62 -5.22 -20.89
C GLU A 439 -14.27 -4.80 -22.32
N SER A 440 -13.33 -5.48 -22.95
CA SER A 440 -12.94 -5.27 -24.35
C SER A 440 -13.73 -6.23 -25.25
N ASP A 441 -14.11 -5.75 -26.44
CA ASP A 441 -14.99 -6.47 -27.39
C ASP A 441 -14.32 -7.67 -28.11
#